data_AF-X8H2M1-F1
#
_entry.id   AF-X8H2M1-F1
#
_cell.length_a   1.000
_cell.length_b   1.000
_cell.length_c   1.000
_cell.angle_alpha   90.00
_cell.angle_beta   90.00
_cell.angle_gamma   90.00
#
_symmetry.space_group_name_H-M   'P 1'
#
loop_
_entity.id
_entity.type
_entity.pdbx_description
1 polymer ?
#
loop_
_entity_poly.entity_id
_entity_poly.type
_entity_poly.pdbx_seq_one_letter_code
_entity_poly.pdbx_strand_id
1 'polypeptide(L)' 'MRKYEIMYIINPTVLEEGREELINQVNALLTSNGATIAKTEKWGERKLAYPIDKKKSGFY' A
#
# COMPACT_ATOMS: atom_id res chain seq x y z
N MET A 1 -14.76 -4.39 18.47
CA MET A 1 -13.73 -4.33 17.41
C MET A 1 -13.33 -2.89 17.18
N ARG A 2 -12.04 -2.59 17.03
CA ARG A 2 -11.54 -1.25 16.70
C ARG A 2 -11.37 -1.15 15.18
N LYS A 3 -11.80 -0.05 14.59
CA LYS A 3 -11.57 0.23 13.17
C LYS A 3 -10.21 0.90 13.04
N TYR A 4 -9.38 0.39 12.13
CA TYR A 4 -8.09 0.96 11.80
C TYR A 4 -8.05 1.27 10.32
N GLU A 5 -7.32 2.31 9.97
CA GLU A 5 -7.00 2.68 8.60
C GLU A 5 -5.48 2.67 8.47
N ILE A 6 -4.99 1.96 7.45
CA ILE A 6 -3.56 1.80 7.20
C ILE A 6 -3.30 2.34 5.79
N MET A 7 -2.44 3.33 5.69
CA MET A 7 -1.97 3.89 4.43
C MET A 7 -0.46 3.65 4.33
N TYR A 8 -0.02 3.16 3.18
CA TYR A 8 1.40 2.96 2.87
C TYR A 8 1.66 3.42 1.44
N ILE A 9 2.92 3.74 1.15
CA ILE A 9 3.34 4.19 -0.17
C ILE A 9 4.28 3.13 -0.74
N ILE A 10 3.95 2.60 -1.91
CA ILE A 10 4.80 1.70 -2.67
C ILE A 10 5.72 2.53 -3.57
N ASN A 11 6.96 2.07 -3.69
CA ASN A 11 7.93 2.67 -4.61
C ASN A 11 7.37 2.65 -6.05
N PRO A 12 7.33 3.81 -6.75
CA PRO A 12 6.76 3.91 -8.10
C PRO A 12 7.51 3.07 -9.14
N THR A 13 8.77 2.71 -8.89
CA THR A 13 9.58 1.90 -9.84
C THR A 13 9.19 0.43 -9.88
N VAL A 14 8.36 -0.05 -8.93
CA VAL A 14 7.87 -1.44 -8.91
C VAL A 14 6.81 -1.58 -10.01
N LEU A 15 6.86 -2.68 -10.77
CA LEU A 15 5.86 -2.99 -11.79
C LEU A 15 4.51 -3.37 -11.17
N GLU A 16 3.43 -3.27 -11.93
CA GLU A 16 2.06 -3.55 -11.47
C GLU A 16 1.93 -4.94 -10.83
N GLU A 17 2.51 -5.98 -11.44
CA GLU A 17 2.52 -7.35 -10.90
C GLU A 17 3.15 -7.41 -9.49
N GLY A 18 4.29 -6.75 -9.30
CA GLY A 18 4.96 -6.69 -8.00
C GLY A 18 4.20 -5.86 -6.96
N ARG A 19 3.41 -4.87 -7.40
CA ARG A 19 2.53 -4.09 -6.51
C ARG A 19 1.37 -4.96 -6.01
N GLU A 20 0.73 -5.71 -6.91
CA GLU A 20 -0.34 -6.64 -6.55
C GLU A 20 0.14 -7.71 -5.58
N GLU A 21 1.33 -8.28 -5.83
CA GLU A 21 1.93 -9.26 -4.94
C GLU A 21 2.16 -8.69 -3.53
N LEU A 22 2.71 -7.48 -3.44
CA LEU A 22 2.97 -6.82 -2.15
C LEU A 22 1.66 -6.55 -1.39
N ILE A 23 0.62 -6.08 -2.08
CA ILE A 23 -0.71 -5.85 -1.49
C ILE A 23 -1.28 -7.17 -0.95
N ASN A 24 -1.14 -8.26 -1.70
CA ASN A 24 -1.59 -9.58 -1.26
C ASN A 24 -0.81 -10.11 -0.06
N GLN A 25 0.52 -9.90 -0.03
CA GLN A 25 1.35 -10.26 1.12
C GLN A 25 0.95 -9.50 2.39
N VAL A 26 0.70 -8.19 2.28
CA VAL A 26 0.23 -7.37 3.41
C VAL A 26 -1.16 -7.82 3.87
N ASN A 27 -2.08 -8.09 2.94
CA ASN A 27 -3.41 -8.58 3.28
C ASN A 27 -3.35 -9.94 3.99
N ALA A 28 -2.52 -10.86 3.50
CA ALA A 28 -2.30 -12.18 4.13
C ALA A 28 -1.68 -12.07 5.53
N LEU A 29 -0.74 -11.13 5.72
CA LEU A 29 -0.16 -10.85 7.03
C LEU A 29 -1.25 -10.34 8.00
N LEU A 30 -2.11 -9.42 7.57
CA LEU A 30 -3.18 -8.90 8.42
C LEU A 30 -4.20 -9.99 8.77
N THR A 31 -4.64 -10.79 7.80
CA THR A 31 -5.64 -11.85 8.03
C THR A 31 -5.09 -12.99 8.88
N SER A 32 -3.82 -13.38 8.72
CA SER A 32 -3.17 -14.39 9.57
C SER A 32 -3.04 -13.96 11.04
N ASN A 33 -3.00 -12.65 11.30
CA ASN A 33 -3.00 -12.09 12.65
C ASN A 33 -4.43 -11.83 13.20
N GLY A 34 -5.47 -12.32 12.52
CA GLY A 34 -6.86 -12.22 12.96
C GLY A 34 -7.54 -10.88 12.65
N ALA A 35 -6.96 -10.05 11.77
CA ALA A 35 -7.62 -8.83 11.30
C ALA A 35 -8.61 -9.14 10.17
N THR A 36 -9.71 -8.38 10.12
CA THR A 36 -10.69 -8.43 9.02
C THR A 36 -10.50 -7.22 8.12
N ILE A 37 -10.25 -7.45 6.84
CA ILE A 37 -10.12 -6.38 5.85
C ILE A 37 -11.51 -5.91 5.45
N ALA A 38 -11.84 -4.67 5.79
CA ALA A 38 -13.14 -4.08 5.44
C ALA A 38 -13.15 -3.48 4.02
N LYS A 39 -12.06 -2.84 3.61
CA LYS A 39 -11.89 -2.23 2.29
C LYS A 39 -10.40 -2.14 1.98
N THR A 40 -10.05 -2.41 0.73
CA THR A 40 -8.73 -2.13 0.16
C THR A 40 -8.93 -1.18 -1.01
N GLU A 41 -8.21 -0.06 -1.03
CA GLU A 41 -8.33 0.95 -2.08
C GLU A 41 -6.94 1.28 -2.62
N LYS A 42 -6.81 1.32 -3.95
CA LYS A 42 -5.56 1.65 -4.65
C LYS A 42 -5.75 3.03 -5.27
N TRP A 43 -4.93 3.97 -4.85
CA TRP A 43 -5.03 5.39 -5.22
C TRP A 43 -4.13 5.75 -6.39
N GLY A 44 -3.28 4.82 -6.82
CA GLY A 44 -2.45 4.94 -8.02
C GLY A 44 -1.17 5.73 -7.77
N GLU A 45 -0.42 6.02 -8.84
CA GLU A 45 0.75 6.86 -8.74
C GLU A 45 0.36 8.34 -8.58
N ARG A 46 0.91 8.98 -7.55
CA ARG A 46 0.72 10.40 -7.28
C ARG A 46 2.05 11.09 -7.03
N LYS A 47 2.12 12.37 -7.37
CA LYS A 47 3.27 13.23 -7.07
C LYS A 47 3.27 13.55 -5.58
N LEU A 48 4.39 13.29 -4.92
CA LEU A 48 4.58 13.62 -3.50
C LEU A 48 4.83 15.12 -3.36
N ALA A 49 4.36 15.71 -2.26
CA ALA A 49 4.60 17.12 -1.95
C ALA A 49 6.08 17.44 -1.76
N TYR A 50 6.85 16.45 -1.29
CA TYR A 50 8.30 16.51 -1.14
C TYR A 50 8.92 15.15 -1.46
N PRO A 51 10.21 15.10 -1.84
CA PRO A 51 10.85 13.83 -2.16
C PRO A 51 10.99 12.95 -0.91
N ILE A 52 10.51 11.72 -1.00
CA ILE A 52 10.73 10.67 0.01
C ILE A 52 11.67 9.65 -0.64
N ASP A 53 12.77 9.29 0.04
CA ASP A 53 13.78 8.38 -0.52
C ASP A 53 14.29 8.80 -1.92
N LYS A 54 14.50 10.12 -2.11
CA LYS A 54 14.88 10.74 -3.40
C LYS A 54 13.86 10.55 -4.54
N LYS A 55 12.66 10.03 -4.28
CA LYS A 55 11.58 9.86 -5.26
C LYS A 55 10.55 10.97 -5.13
N LYS A 56 10.12 11.51 -6.27
CA LYS A 56 9.12 12.60 -6.36
C LYS A 56 7.69 12.09 -6.55
N SER A 57 7.52 10.80 -6.79
CA SER A 57 6.22 10.13 -6.90
C SER A 57 6.18 8.89 -6.01
N GLY A 58 4.97 8.47 -5.68
CA GLY A 58 4.67 7.30 -4.87
C GLY A 58 3.37 6.67 -5.34
N PHE A 59 3.27 5.35 -5.24
CA PHE A 59 2.02 4.65 -5.49
C PHE A 59 1.29 4.46 -4.16
N TYR A 60 0.06 4.97 -4.08
CA TYR A 60 -0.79 4.90 -2.90
C TYR A 60 -1.78 3.74 -3.00
#